data_AF-A0A0D7WUI5-F1
#
_entry.id   AF-A0A0D7WUI5-F1
#
_cell.length_a   1.000
_cell.length_b   1.000
_cell.length_c   1.000
_cell.angle_alpha   90.00
_cell.angle_beta   90.00
_cell.angle_gamma   90.00
#
_symmetry.space_group_name_H-M   'P 1'
#
loop_
_entity.id
_entity.type
_entity.pdbx_description
1 polymer ?
#
loop_
_entity_poly.entity_id
_entity_poly.type
_entity_poly.pdbx_seq_one_letter_code
_entity_poly.pdbx_strand_id
1 'polypeptide(L)'
;MVFGYQISLDGLAETHNLTRVGLDGNNTFDHILSNLRTIRDNVKLNTFSIVIRTNVTRQIYDGLEQYFEFFKDEFGNDQRFVCKIHKTGDWGGDAVRSLDNQFCSSIDIVTALKYAVENSVPVWRTYESQLHWFNKHRIHGTLG
;
A
#
# COMPACT_ATOMS: atom_id res chain seq x y z
N MET A 1 17.60 17.92 -6.76
CA MET A 1 17.45 16.46 -6.90
C MET A 1 16.62 15.97 -5.73
N VAL A 2 15.53 15.23 -5.98
CA VAL A 2 14.70 14.62 -4.93
C VAL A 2 15.05 13.14 -4.90
N PHE A 3 15.52 12.64 -3.76
CA PHE A 3 15.80 11.21 -3.57
C PHE A 3 14.54 10.53 -3.05
N GLY A 4 14.09 9.46 -3.70
CA GLY A 4 12.91 8.71 -3.30
C GLY A 4 13.29 7.33 -2.76
N TYR A 5 12.90 7.03 -1.52
CA TYR A 5 13.03 5.69 -0.95
C TYR A 5 11.69 4.98 -1.02
N GLN A 6 11.69 3.69 -1.36
CA GLN A 6 10.50 2.87 -1.31
C GLN A 6 10.70 1.76 -0.28
N ILE A 7 9.82 1.70 0.72
CA ILE A 7 9.88 0.76 1.83
C ILE A 7 8.56 0.01 1.88
N SER A 8 8.60 -1.32 1.95
CA SER A 8 7.39 -2.13 2.08
C SER A 8 6.98 -2.30 3.54
N LEU A 9 5.74 -1.92 3.83
CA LEU A 9 5.04 -2.16 5.08
C LEU A 9 3.62 -2.60 4.71
N ASP A 10 3.47 -3.91 4.55
CA ASP A 10 2.25 -4.54 4.07
C ASP A 10 1.31 -4.83 5.26
N GLY A 11 0.44 -3.89 5.61
CA GLY A 11 -0.53 -4.03 6.72
C GLY A 11 0.06 -3.76 8.11
N LEU A 12 -0.73 -4.08 9.15
CA LEU A 12 -0.33 -4.00 10.56
C LEU A 12 0.57 -5.19 10.94
N ALA A 13 1.19 -5.15 12.12
CA ALA A 13 2.16 -6.16 12.56
C ALA A 13 1.70 -7.61 12.32
N GLU A 14 0.46 -7.94 12.68
CA GLU A 14 -0.11 -9.28 12.51
C GLU A 14 -0.16 -9.69 11.03
N THR A 15 -0.65 -8.83 10.15
CA THR A 15 -0.80 -9.16 8.72
C THR A 15 0.52 -9.04 7.95
N HIS A 16 1.41 -8.13 8.38
CA HIS A 16 2.75 -7.96 7.82
C HIS A 16 3.64 -9.16 8.08
N ASN A 17 3.70 -9.63 9.33
CA ASN A 17 4.60 -10.72 9.70
C ASN A 17 4.14 -12.07 9.12
N LEU A 18 2.85 -12.23 8.80
CA LEU A 18 2.33 -13.42 8.10
C LEU A 18 2.79 -13.51 6.64
N THR A 19 2.90 -12.37 5.96
CA THR A 19 3.33 -12.29 4.56
C THR A 19 4.84 -12.12 4.41
N ARG A 20 5.52 -11.71 5.49
CA ARG A 20 6.96 -11.48 5.54
C ARG A 20 7.55 -12.00 6.85
N VAL A 21 7.80 -13.30 6.90
CA VAL A 21 8.69 -13.88 7.92
C VAL A 21 10.13 -13.54 7.51
N GLY A 22 10.91 -12.91 8.40
CA GLY A 22 12.31 -12.63 8.13
C GLY A 22 13.10 -13.91 7.79
N LEU A 23 14.26 -13.78 7.11
CA LEU A 23 15.13 -14.92 6.78
C LEU A 23 15.49 -15.76 8.02
N ASP A 24 15.47 -15.14 9.20
CA ASP A 24 15.76 -15.74 10.50
C ASP A 24 14.51 -16.09 11.32
N GLY A 25 13.30 -16.01 10.75
CA GLY A 25 12.04 -16.25 11.46
C GLY A 25 11.51 -15.07 12.30
N ASN A 26 12.25 -13.95 12.34
CA ASN A 26 11.91 -12.80 13.19
C ASN A 26 10.90 -11.83 12.54
N ASN A 27 10.04 -11.25 13.38
CA ASN A 27 9.07 -10.22 13.00
C ASN A 27 9.79 -8.94 12.55
N THR A 28 9.59 -8.51 11.29
CA THR A 28 10.30 -7.34 10.73
C THR A 28 9.54 -6.03 10.90
N PHE A 29 8.26 -6.10 11.25
CA PHE A 29 7.39 -4.91 11.35
C PHE A 29 7.95 -3.86 12.32
N ASP A 30 8.25 -4.25 13.57
CA ASP A 30 8.66 -3.30 14.63
C ASP A 30 9.99 -2.63 14.30
N HIS A 31 10.93 -3.36 13.71
CA HIS A 31 12.20 -2.81 13.27
C HIS A 31 12.03 -1.79 12.14
N ILE A 32 11.20 -2.11 11.14
CA ILE A 32 10.91 -1.18 10.05
C ILE A 32 10.20 0.08 10.61
N LEU A 33 9.19 -0.09 11.45
CA LEU A 33 8.46 1.01 12.07
C LEU A 33 9.36 1.90 12.92
N SER A 34 10.25 1.29 13.73
CA SER A 34 11.23 2.02 14.54
C SER A 34 12.16 2.88 13.67
N ASN A 35 12.65 2.33 12.55
CA ASN A 35 13.49 3.08 11.62
C ASN A 35 12.71 4.24 10.97
N LEU A 36 11.47 4.01 10.54
CA LEU A 36 10.62 5.05 9.95
C LEU A 36 10.33 6.19 10.95
N ARG A 37 9.97 5.85 12.19
CA ARG A 37 9.79 6.83 13.29
C ARG A 37 11.08 7.61 13.56
N THR A 38 12.22 6.93 13.59
CA THR A 38 13.53 7.58 13.75
C THR A 38 13.79 8.60 12.64
N ILE A 39 13.46 8.28 11.39
CA ILE A 39 13.58 9.22 10.27
C ILE A 39 12.59 10.40 10.44
N ARG A 40 11.33 10.13 10.77
CA ARG A 40 10.29 11.14 11.03
C ARG A 40 10.76 12.13 12.09
N ASP A 41 11.24 11.63 13.23
CA ASP A 41 11.49 12.43 14.43
C ASP A 41 12.85 13.14 14.37
N ASN A 42 13.90 12.47 13.86
CA ASN A 42 15.28 12.93 14.01
C ASN A 42 15.88 13.52 12.74
N VAL A 43 15.43 13.14 11.53
CA VAL A 43 15.99 13.68 10.29
C VAL A 43 15.28 14.97 9.92
N LYS A 44 16.01 16.09 9.81
CA LYS A 44 15.43 17.41 9.48
C LYS A 44 15.46 17.77 7.99
N LEU A 45 16.19 16.99 7.18
CA LEU A 45 16.25 17.19 5.74
C LEU A 45 14.87 16.88 5.11
N ASN A 46 14.41 17.75 4.22
CA ASN A 46 13.13 17.66 3.51
C ASN A 46 13.28 17.47 1.99
N THR A 47 14.48 17.15 1.51
CA THR A 47 14.80 16.97 0.08
C THR A 47 14.64 15.52 -0.39
N PHE A 48 13.93 14.68 0.37
CA PHE A 48 13.66 13.30 0.04
C PHE A 48 12.20 12.95 0.32
N SER A 49 11.73 11.87 -0.31
CA SER A 49 10.43 11.27 -0.03
C SER A 49 10.58 9.80 0.33
N ILE A 50 9.68 9.32 1.18
CA ILE A 50 9.55 7.93 1.56
C ILE A 50 8.16 7.46 1.12
N VAL A 51 8.17 6.56 0.14
CA VAL A 51 6.98 5.85 -0.30
C VAL A 51 6.86 4.58 0.51
N ILE A 52 5.89 4.54 1.42
CA ILE A 52 5.54 3.32 2.14
C ILE A 52 4.56 2.56 1.27
N ARG A 53 5.00 1.40 0.77
CA ARG A 53 4.25 0.58 -0.16
C ARG A 53 3.54 -0.54 0.58
N THR A 54 2.28 -0.74 0.24
CA THR A 54 1.46 -1.83 0.77
C THR A 54 0.98 -2.70 -0.39
N ASN A 55 1.55 -3.89 -0.50
CA ASN A 55 1.03 -4.95 -1.37
C ASN A 55 -0.30 -5.45 -0.80
N VAL A 56 -1.39 -5.17 -1.51
CA VAL A 56 -2.71 -5.58 -1.05
C VAL A 56 -3.00 -6.98 -1.57
N THR A 57 -3.07 -7.93 -0.64
CA THR A 57 -3.72 -9.24 -0.80
C THR A 57 -5.09 -9.18 -0.14
N ARG A 58 -5.93 -10.22 -0.30
CA ARG A 58 -7.24 -10.28 0.36
C ARG A 58 -7.13 -10.12 1.88
N GLN A 59 -6.14 -10.78 2.48
CA GLN A 59 -5.90 -10.70 3.92
C GLN A 59 -5.45 -9.30 4.38
N ILE A 60 -4.60 -8.62 3.61
CA ILE A 60 -4.21 -7.23 3.91
C ILE A 60 -5.43 -6.30 3.77
N TYR A 61 -6.28 -6.55 2.76
CA TYR A 61 -7.46 -5.73 2.48
C TYR A 61 -8.45 -5.70 3.64
N ASP A 62 -8.67 -6.84 4.31
CA ASP A 62 -9.62 -6.95 5.41
C ASP A 62 -9.26 -6.04 6.62
N GLY A 63 -7.99 -5.64 6.76
CA GLY A 63 -7.49 -4.71 7.80
C GLY A 63 -6.97 -3.39 7.25
N LEU A 64 -7.28 -3.05 5.99
CA LEU A 64 -6.63 -1.95 5.29
C LEU A 64 -7.09 -0.57 5.78
N GLU A 65 -8.33 -0.45 6.23
CA GLU A 65 -8.86 0.80 6.83
C GLU A 65 -8.12 1.13 8.13
N GLN A 66 -7.97 0.16 9.04
CA GLN A 66 -7.21 0.34 10.28
C GLN A 66 -5.73 0.63 9.99
N TYR A 67 -5.17 0.01 8.95
CA TYR A 67 -3.82 0.31 8.51
C TYR A 67 -3.69 1.76 7.99
N PHE A 68 -4.70 2.29 7.30
CA PHE A 68 -4.70 3.68 6.85
C PHE A 68 -4.81 4.67 8.00
N GLU A 69 -5.64 4.38 9.00
CA GLU A 69 -5.72 5.16 10.24
C GLU A 69 -4.36 5.18 10.95
N PHE A 70 -3.77 4.00 11.15
CA PHE A 70 -2.40 3.87 11.69
C PHE A 70 -1.37 4.68 10.90
N PHE A 71 -1.39 4.58 9.57
CA PHE A 71 -0.46 5.30 8.71
C PHE A 71 -0.62 6.82 8.86
N LYS A 72 -1.86 7.29 8.90
CA LYS A 72 -2.19 8.71 9.07
C LYS A 72 -1.72 9.22 10.43
N ASP A 73 -1.94 8.45 11.49
CA ASP A 73 -1.52 8.83 12.84
C ASP A 73 0.01 8.87 12.96
N GLU A 74 0.72 7.92 12.34
CA GLU A 74 2.18 7.87 12.38
C GLU A 74 2.85 8.92 11.48
N PHE A 75 2.35 9.11 10.27
CA PHE A 75 3.10 9.81 9.21
C PHE A 75 2.30 10.93 8.52
N GLY A 76 1.02 11.10 8.83
CA GLY A 76 0.12 12.03 8.12
C GLY A 76 0.53 13.50 8.19
N ASN A 77 1.25 13.89 9.25
CA ASN A 77 1.74 15.25 9.45
C ASN A 77 3.13 15.51 8.83
N ASP A 78 3.78 14.49 8.27
CA ASP A 78 5.11 14.60 7.66
C ASP A 78 5.02 14.44 6.13
N GLN A 79 5.16 15.55 5.41
CA GLN A 79 5.03 15.61 3.94
C GLN A 79 6.07 14.76 3.19
N ARG A 80 7.10 14.25 3.87
CA ARG A 80 8.06 13.32 3.27
C ARG A 80 7.47 11.93 3.07
N PHE A 81 6.44 11.57 3.82
CA PHE A 81 5.86 10.22 3.81
C PHE A 81 4.57 10.17 3.03
N VAL A 82 4.44 9.14 2.21
CA VAL A 82 3.26 8.90 1.37
C VAL A 82 3.00 7.41 1.25
N CYS A 83 1.73 7.04 1.38
CA CYS A 83 1.26 5.66 1.24
C CYS A 83 1.00 5.33 -0.22
N LYS A 84 1.49 4.17 -0.68
CA LYS A 84 1.22 3.64 -2.02
C LYS A 84 0.69 2.23 -1.90
N ILE A 85 -0.61 2.05 -2.14
CA ILE A 85 -1.17 0.71 -2.26
C ILE A 85 -0.89 0.15 -3.66
N HIS A 86 -0.54 -1.12 -3.71
CA HIS A 86 -0.28 -1.84 -4.93
C HIS A 86 -1.09 -3.11 -4.94
N LYS A 87 -1.92 -3.32 -5.98
CA LYS A 87 -2.61 -4.59 -6.17
C LYS A 87 -1.57 -5.68 -6.36
N THR A 88 -1.60 -6.71 -5.52
CA THR A 88 -0.80 -7.92 -5.78
C THR A 88 -1.44 -8.66 -6.95
N GLY A 89 -0.70 -8.85 -8.04
CA GLY A 89 -1.22 -9.46 -9.27
C GLY A 89 -1.06 -10.98 -9.32
N ASP A 90 -1.98 -11.62 -10.04
CA ASP A 90 -1.75 -12.91 -10.69
C ASP A 90 -0.79 -12.67 -11.87
N TRP A 91 0.46 -13.12 -11.76
CA TRP A 91 1.48 -12.91 -12.78
C TRP A 91 1.38 -13.90 -13.96
N GLY A 92 0.32 -14.71 -14.02
CA GLY A 92 0.07 -15.63 -15.12
C GLY A 92 0.89 -16.91 -15.03
N GLY A 93 0.22 -18.01 -14.74
CA GLY A 93 0.74 -19.37 -14.78
C GLY A 93 -0.36 -20.34 -14.38
N ASP A 94 -0.40 -21.53 -14.97
CA ASP A 94 -1.47 -22.51 -14.72
C ASP A 94 -1.61 -22.90 -13.23
N ALA A 95 -0.59 -22.62 -12.41
CA ALA A 95 -0.59 -22.79 -10.96
C ALA A 95 -1.41 -21.75 -10.17
N VAL A 96 -1.85 -20.64 -10.76
CA VAL A 96 -2.50 -19.53 -10.02
C VAL A 96 -4.03 -19.61 -10.01
N ARG A 97 -4.64 -20.47 -10.85
CA ARG A 97 -6.10 -20.64 -10.89
C ARG A 97 -6.71 -21.17 -9.58
N SER A 98 -5.91 -21.74 -8.68
CA SER A 98 -6.36 -22.19 -7.35
C SER A 98 -6.17 -21.16 -6.23
N LEU A 99 -5.66 -19.95 -6.53
CA LEU A 99 -5.34 -18.90 -5.54
C LEU A 99 -6.23 -17.65 -5.66
N ASP A 100 -7.28 -17.69 -6.48
CA ASP A 100 -8.13 -16.54 -6.81
C ASP A 100 -8.70 -15.82 -5.58
N ASN A 101 -8.97 -16.56 -4.50
CA ASN A 101 -9.47 -16.01 -3.23
C ASN A 101 -8.43 -15.19 -2.43
N GLN A 102 -7.16 -15.16 -2.83
CA GLN A 102 -6.09 -14.43 -2.12
C GLN A 102 -5.82 -13.04 -2.72
N PHE A 103 -6.40 -12.72 -3.88
CA PHE A 103 -6.16 -11.46 -4.57
C PHE A 103 -7.37 -10.52 -4.48
N CYS A 104 -7.09 -9.23 -4.43
CA CYS A 104 -8.12 -8.20 -4.49
C CYS A 104 -8.53 -7.93 -5.94
N SER A 105 -9.82 -7.67 -6.14
CA SER A 105 -10.31 -7.15 -7.41
C SER A 105 -9.83 -5.71 -7.64
N SER A 106 -9.98 -5.20 -8.86
CA SER A 106 -9.67 -3.78 -9.11
C SER A 106 -10.66 -2.84 -8.38
N ILE A 107 -11.90 -3.27 -8.13
CA ILE A 107 -12.89 -2.45 -7.41
C ILE A 107 -12.54 -2.33 -5.93
N ASP A 108 -11.99 -3.38 -5.32
CA ASP A 108 -11.49 -3.35 -3.93
C ASP A 108 -10.42 -2.25 -3.78
N ILE A 109 -9.45 -2.22 -4.69
CA ILE A 109 -8.36 -1.23 -4.68
C ILE A 109 -8.89 0.19 -4.86
N VAL A 110 -9.83 0.40 -5.78
CA VAL A 110 -10.48 1.72 -5.97
C VAL A 110 -11.25 2.14 -4.73
N THR A 111 -11.93 1.19 -4.07
CA THR A 111 -12.70 1.44 -2.85
C THR A 111 -11.78 1.85 -1.71
N ALA A 112 -10.68 1.13 -1.51
CA ALA A 112 -9.66 1.47 -0.52
C ALA A 112 -9.02 2.84 -0.77
N LEU A 113 -8.69 3.17 -2.02
CA LEU A 113 -8.16 4.50 -2.37
C LEU A 113 -9.17 5.61 -2.09
N LYS A 114 -10.45 5.38 -2.40
CA LYS A 114 -11.51 6.35 -2.12
C LYS A 114 -11.61 6.61 -0.61
N TYR A 115 -11.67 5.55 0.20
CA TYR A 115 -11.66 5.67 1.67
C TYR A 115 -10.44 6.47 2.16
N ALA A 116 -9.24 6.16 1.66
CA ALA A 116 -8.01 6.84 2.08
C ALA A 116 -8.06 8.35 1.78
N VAL A 117 -8.53 8.73 0.60
CA VAL A 117 -8.68 10.14 0.20
C VAL A 117 -9.74 10.84 1.06
N GLU A 118 -10.91 10.23 1.26
CA GLU A 118 -11.99 10.78 2.09
C GLU A 118 -11.54 10.98 3.55
N ASN A 119 -10.64 10.13 4.04
CA ASN A 119 -10.09 10.22 5.39
C ASN A 119 -8.76 10.99 5.48
N SER A 120 -8.36 11.71 4.43
CA SER A 120 -7.15 12.55 4.38
C SER A 120 -5.84 11.79 4.66
N VAL A 121 -5.77 10.53 4.26
CA VAL A 121 -4.54 9.74 4.29
C VAL A 121 -3.63 10.23 3.15
N PRO A 122 -2.34 10.52 3.38
CA PRO A 122 -1.44 10.97 2.33
C PRO A 122 -1.12 9.80 1.39
N VAL A 123 -1.93 9.62 0.35
CA VAL A 123 -1.72 8.60 -0.68
C VAL A 123 -0.99 9.15 -1.89
N TRP A 124 -0.14 8.33 -2.50
CA TRP A 124 0.51 8.66 -3.77
C TRP A 124 -0.58 8.92 -4.82
N ARG A 125 -0.42 10.01 -5.61
CA ARG A 125 -1.42 10.67 -6.51
C ARG A 125 -2.10 9.80 -7.58
N THR A 126 -1.96 8.49 -7.53
CA THR A 126 -2.46 7.55 -8.52
C THR A 126 -3.99 7.51 -8.66
N TYR A 127 -4.79 8.08 -7.73
CA TYR A 127 -6.26 8.06 -7.79
C TYR A 127 -6.81 8.56 -9.14
N GLU A 128 -6.45 9.77 -9.58
CA GLU A 128 -6.97 10.33 -10.85
C GLU A 128 -6.47 9.55 -12.07
N SER A 129 -5.19 9.16 -12.07
CA SER A 129 -4.62 8.38 -13.18
C SER A 129 -5.18 6.96 -13.28
N GLN A 130 -5.50 6.31 -12.15
CA GLN A 130 -6.05 4.97 -12.10
C GLN A 130 -7.55 4.96 -12.39
N LEU A 131 -8.32 5.95 -11.92
CA LEU A 131 -9.71 6.15 -12.34
C LEU A 131 -9.81 6.49 -13.82
N HIS A 132 -8.94 7.37 -14.34
CA HIS A 132 -8.88 7.67 -15.76
C HIS A 132 -8.56 6.42 -16.59
N TRP A 133 -7.58 5.61 -16.16
CA TRP A 133 -7.26 4.33 -16.80
C TRP A 133 -8.43 3.34 -16.72
N PHE A 134 -9.04 3.16 -15.55
CA PHE A 134 -10.16 2.23 -15.33
C PHE A 134 -11.39 2.62 -16.17
N ASN A 135 -11.75 3.91 -16.18
CA ASN A 135 -12.86 4.42 -16.98
C ASN A 135 -12.58 4.33 -18.49
N LYS A 136 -11.34 4.55 -18.93
CA LYS A 136 -10.93 4.42 -20.34
C LYS A 136 -10.99 2.98 -20.87
N HIS A 137 -10.73 1.98 -20.02
CA HIS A 137 -10.69 0.57 -20.43
C HIS A 137 -11.99 -0.20 -20.17
N ARG A 138 -12.99 0.42 -19.51
CA ARG A 138 -14.35 -0.14 -19.39
C ARG A 138 -15.17 -0.04 -20.69
N ILE A 139 -14.82 0.89 -21.58
CA ILE A 139 -15.57 1.20 -22.80
C ILE A 139 -15.35 0.17 -23.93
N HIS A 140 -14.50 -0.82 -23.74
CA HIS A 140 -14.23 -1.88 -24.72
C HIS A 140 -14.80 -3.26 -24.35
N GLY A 141 -15.58 -3.36 -23.27
CA GLY A 141 -16.09 -4.64 -22.75
C GLY A 141 -17.60 -4.87 -22.85
N THR A 142 -18.36 -3.99 -23.50
CA THR A 142 -19.79 -4.19 -23.77
C THR A 142 -20.13 -3.68 -25.15
N LEU A 143 -19.90 -4.52 -26.16
CA LEU A 143 -20.64 -4.63 -27.42
C LEU A 143 -19.99 -5.81 -28.17
N GLY A 144 -20.64 -6.97 -28.08
CA GLY A 144 -20.21 -8.23 -28.67
C GLY A 144 -21.10 -9.35 -28.15
#